data_AF-A0A7Z7GD72-F1
#
_entry.id   AF-A0A7Z7GD72-F1
#
_cell.length_a   1.000
_cell.length_b   1.000
_cell.length_c   1.000
_cell.angle_alpha   90.00
_cell.angle_beta   90.00
_cell.angle_gamma   90.00
#
_symmetry.space_group_name_H-M   'P 1'
#
loop_
_entity.id
_entity.type
_entity.pdbx_description
1 polymer ?
#
loop_
_entity_poly.entity_id
_entity_poly.type
_entity_poly.pdbx_seq_one_letter_code
_entity_poly.pdbx_strand_id
1 'polypeptide(L)'
;MAGRPGRRARLLAVNDALGTARRLLEAASTQVAAETARQSRPELGADSLAKANGFRAATALLASTLGTTNGEASRLVQVGDATAPRVLLSGGEAPAKHPHVAAALAAGAIGALAASAIDCVDAGSGRPPREPG
;
A
#
# COMPACT_ATOMS: atom_id res chain seq x y z
N MET A 1 -2.43 15.46 45.13
CA MET A 1 -2.99 15.11 43.81
C MET A 1 -2.24 13.92 43.21
N ALA A 2 -2.55 12.69 43.61
CA ALA A 2 -2.02 11.50 42.94
C ALA A 2 -2.85 11.23 41.68
N GLY A 3 -2.26 11.37 40.49
CA GLY A 3 -2.93 11.06 39.22
C GLY A 3 -3.41 9.62 39.20
N ARG A 4 -4.69 9.38 38.93
CA ARG A 4 -5.30 8.04 38.92
C ARG A 4 -4.50 7.07 38.03
N PRO A 5 -3.96 5.97 38.57
CA PRO A 5 -3.06 5.05 37.83
C PRO A 5 -3.67 4.46 36.55
N GLY A 6 -5.00 4.47 36.38
CA GLY A 6 -5.67 4.02 35.16
C GLY A 6 -5.66 4.99 33.97
N ARG A 7 -5.37 6.30 34.14
CA ARG A 7 -5.45 7.26 33.03
C ARG A 7 -4.32 7.06 32.00
N ARG A 8 -3.10 6.80 32.47
CA ARG A 8 -1.93 6.55 31.58
C ARG A 8 -2.11 5.24 30.82
N ALA A 9 -2.50 4.18 31.52
CA ALA A 9 -2.79 2.88 30.90
C ALA A 9 -3.88 3.00 29.82
N ARG A 10 -4.97 3.72 30.10
CA ARG A 10 -6.03 3.97 29.11
C ARG A 10 -5.53 4.76 27.89
N LEU A 11 -4.70 5.79 28.10
CA LEU A 11 -4.14 6.56 26.99
C LEU A 11 -3.29 5.69 26.06
N LEU A 12 -2.42 4.83 26.65
CA LEU A 12 -1.60 3.91 25.88
C LEU A 12 -2.44 2.88 25.11
N ALA A 13 -3.46 2.32 25.76
CA ALA A 13 -4.38 1.37 25.11
C ALA A 13 -5.13 2.00 23.93
N VAL A 14 -5.60 3.25 24.08
CA VAL A 14 -6.27 3.97 22.98
C VAL A 14 -5.29 4.27 21.85
N ASN A 15 -4.06 4.70 22.18
CA ASN A 15 -3.04 4.97 21.18
C ASN A 15 -2.68 3.71 20.36
N ASP A 16 -2.57 2.56 21.02
CA ASP A 16 -2.32 1.28 20.36
C ASP A 16 -3.48 0.86 19.44
N ALA A 17 -4.73 1.02 19.92
CA ALA A 17 -5.92 0.76 19.11
C ALA A 17 -6.00 1.67 17.88
N LEU A 18 -5.68 2.96 18.03
CA LEU A 18 -5.60 3.91 16.90
C LEU A 18 -4.50 3.52 15.91
N GLY A 19 -3.34 3.10 16.40
CA GLY A 19 -2.25 2.62 15.55
C GLY A 19 -2.65 1.39 14.74
N THR A 20 -3.32 0.44 15.36
CA THR A 20 -3.84 -0.77 14.69
C THR A 20 -4.91 -0.42 13.66
N ALA A 21 -5.89 0.41 14.02
CA ALA A 21 -6.94 0.86 13.10
C ALA A 21 -6.34 1.58 11.88
N ARG A 22 -5.35 2.45 12.08
CA ARG A 22 -4.67 3.14 10.97
C ARG A 22 -3.98 2.17 10.02
N ARG A 23 -3.26 1.17 10.52
CA ARG A 23 -2.58 0.18 9.67
C ARG A 23 -3.57 -0.69 8.88
N LEU A 24 -4.69 -1.07 9.49
CA LEU A 24 -5.76 -1.80 8.81
C LEU A 24 -6.43 -0.95 7.70
N LEU A 25 -6.66 0.34 7.95
CA LEU A 25 -7.18 1.26 6.93
C LEU A 25 -6.17 1.49 5.80
N GLU A 26 -4.88 1.61 6.12
CA GLU A 26 -3.82 1.67 5.12
C GLU A 26 -3.78 0.38 4.28
N ALA A 27 -3.91 -0.81 4.88
CA ALA A 27 -3.98 -2.07 4.16
C ALA A 27 -5.14 -2.09 3.15
N ALA A 28 -6.35 -1.72 3.56
CA ALA A 28 -7.49 -1.60 2.65
C ALA A 28 -7.25 -0.56 1.56
N SER A 29 -6.62 0.56 1.91
CA SER A 29 -6.30 1.64 0.98
C SER A 29 -5.30 1.20 -0.11
N THR A 30 -4.34 0.34 0.21
CA THR A 30 -3.40 -0.21 -0.80
C THR A 30 -4.13 -1.05 -1.86
N GLN A 31 -5.10 -1.88 -1.45
CA GLN A 31 -5.90 -2.70 -2.36
C GLN A 31 -6.76 -1.85 -3.30
N VAL A 32 -7.46 -0.85 -2.75
CA VAL A 32 -8.28 0.08 -3.53
C VAL A 32 -7.40 0.93 -4.46
N ALA A 33 -6.24 1.37 -4.00
CA ALA A 33 -5.30 2.15 -4.80
C ALA A 33 -4.80 1.36 -6.01
N ALA A 34 -4.41 0.10 -5.82
CA ALA A 34 -3.96 -0.78 -6.91
C ALA A 34 -5.07 -1.00 -7.95
N GLU A 35 -6.32 -1.22 -7.52
CA GLU A 35 -7.45 -1.34 -8.45
C GLU A 35 -7.74 -0.03 -9.17
N THR A 36 -7.72 1.10 -8.45
CA THR A 36 -7.88 2.43 -9.05
C THR A 36 -6.82 2.68 -10.11
N ALA A 37 -5.58 2.27 -9.87
CA ALA A 37 -4.50 2.36 -10.85
C ALA A 37 -4.75 1.47 -12.07
N ARG A 38 -5.23 0.23 -11.89
CA ARG A 38 -5.63 -0.66 -12.99
C ARG A 38 -6.76 -0.08 -13.84
N GLN A 39 -7.76 0.54 -13.23
CA GLN A 39 -8.87 1.19 -13.93
C GLN A 39 -8.52 2.58 -14.47
N SER A 40 -7.33 3.09 -14.19
CA SER A 40 -6.86 4.39 -14.67
C SER A 40 -5.70 4.29 -15.65
N ARG A 41 -5.38 3.10 -16.16
CA ARG A 41 -4.22 2.90 -17.02
C ARG A 41 -4.32 3.73 -18.30
N PRO A 42 -3.18 4.18 -18.87
CA PRO A 42 -3.17 5.07 -20.04
C PRO A 42 -3.90 4.49 -21.25
N GLU A 43 -3.87 3.15 -21.41
CA GLU A 43 -4.48 2.43 -22.54
C GLU A 43 -6.00 2.55 -22.58
N LEU A 44 -6.64 2.88 -21.44
CA LEU A 44 -8.08 3.10 -21.36
C LEU A 44 -8.51 4.46 -21.91
N GLY A 45 -7.58 5.35 -22.29
CA GLY A 45 -7.95 6.59 -22.96
C GLY A 45 -8.92 7.43 -22.13
N ALA A 46 -10.07 7.78 -22.69
CA ALA A 46 -11.14 8.54 -22.03
C ALA A 46 -11.93 7.71 -20.99
N ASP A 47 -11.93 6.38 -21.11
CA ASP A 47 -12.61 5.46 -20.19
C ASP A 47 -11.82 5.24 -18.88
N SER A 48 -10.62 5.82 -18.79
CA SER A 48 -9.81 5.83 -17.57
C SER A 48 -10.60 6.43 -16.40
N LEU A 49 -10.70 5.69 -15.30
CA LEU A 49 -11.37 6.11 -14.07
C LEU A 49 -10.86 7.47 -13.59
N ALA A 50 -9.55 7.71 -13.63
CA ALA A 50 -8.97 8.99 -13.28
C ALA A 50 -9.48 10.12 -14.19
N LYS A 51 -9.48 9.93 -15.51
CA LYS A 51 -9.91 10.97 -16.46
C LYS A 51 -11.40 11.24 -16.39
N ALA A 52 -12.22 10.19 -16.22
CA ALA A 52 -13.66 10.31 -15.98
C ALA A 52 -13.97 11.15 -14.73
N ASN A 53 -13.06 11.19 -13.76
CA ASN A 53 -13.14 12.01 -12.55
C ASN A 53 -12.33 13.32 -12.64
N GLY A 54 -11.86 13.73 -13.83
CA GLY A 54 -11.17 15.01 -14.03
C GLY A 54 -9.69 15.03 -13.61
N PHE A 55 -9.09 13.87 -13.38
CA PHE A 55 -7.68 13.76 -12.98
C PHE A 55 -6.79 13.26 -14.11
N ARG A 56 -5.57 13.79 -14.16
CA ARG A 56 -4.55 13.39 -15.15
C ARG A 56 -3.98 11.98 -14.95
N ALA A 57 -4.11 11.41 -13.75
CA ALA A 57 -3.56 10.11 -13.37
C ALA A 57 -4.23 9.57 -12.10
N ALA A 58 -4.17 8.25 -11.88
CA ALA A 58 -4.70 7.59 -10.69
C ALA A 58 -4.09 8.13 -9.39
N THR A 59 -2.78 8.40 -9.36
CA THR A 59 -2.11 8.95 -8.18
C THR A 59 -2.63 10.33 -7.80
N ALA A 60 -3.00 11.17 -8.78
CA ALA A 60 -3.59 12.48 -8.54
C ALA A 60 -5.02 12.38 -7.99
N LEU A 61 -5.83 11.47 -8.53
CA LEU A 61 -7.16 11.14 -8.00
C LEU A 61 -7.05 10.68 -6.53
N LEU A 62 -6.22 9.67 -6.27
CA LEU A 62 -6.02 9.11 -4.94
C LEU A 62 -5.49 10.15 -3.94
N ALA A 63 -4.49 10.95 -4.34
CA ALA A 63 -3.96 12.03 -3.50
C ALA A 63 -5.05 13.03 -3.11
N SER A 64 -5.88 13.44 -4.08
CA SER A 64 -6.99 14.35 -3.85
C SER A 64 -8.06 13.77 -2.94
N THR A 65 -8.48 12.52 -3.17
CA THR A 65 -9.57 11.88 -2.41
C THR A 65 -9.14 11.49 -1.00
N LEU A 66 -7.90 11.02 -0.83
CA LEU A 66 -7.37 10.58 0.47
C LEU A 66 -6.76 11.73 1.28
N GLY A 67 -6.70 12.95 0.75
CA GLY A 67 -6.08 14.09 1.41
C GLY A 67 -4.58 13.89 1.67
N THR A 68 -3.88 13.30 0.71
CA THR A 68 -2.46 12.93 0.84
C THR A 68 -1.62 13.44 -0.33
N THR A 69 -0.32 13.14 -0.32
CA THR A 69 0.60 13.52 -1.41
C THR A 69 0.56 12.50 -2.55
N ASN A 70 0.94 12.93 -3.76
CA ASN A 70 1.13 12.00 -4.89
C ASN A 70 2.16 10.89 -4.57
N GLY A 71 3.18 11.20 -3.76
CA GLY A 71 4.18 10.21 -3.33
C GLY A 71 3.58 9.13 -2.43
N GLU A 72 2.71 9.52 -1.49
CA GLU A 72 1.97 8.57 -0.66
C GLU A 72 1.00 7.72 -1.50
N ALA A 73 0.24 8.37 -2.38
CA ALA A 73 -0.68 7.67 -3.28
C ALA A 73 0.07 6.66 -4.18
N SER A 74 1.21 7.05 -4.75
CA SER A 74 2.05 6.14 -5.53
C SER A 74 2.56 4.97 -4.70
N ARG A 75 2.91 5.18 -3.43
CA ARG A 75 3.33 4.10 -2.53
C ARG A 75 2.18 3.13 -2.26
N LEU A 76 0.98 3.63 -2.01
CA LEU A 76 -0.20 2.78 -1.79
C LEU A 76 -0.46 1.87 -3.00
N VAL A 77 -0.35 2.42 -4.22
CA VAL A 77 -0.45 1.65 -5.47
C VAL A 77 0.65 0.57 -5.54
N GLN A 78 1.91 0.95 -5.35
CA GLN A 78 3.05 0.03 -5.44
C GLN A 78 2.94 -1.13 -4.43
N VAL A 79 2.61 -0.81 -3.16
CA VAL A 79 2.42 -1.83 -2.13
C VAL A 79 1.23 -2.72 -2.46
N GLY A 80 0.12 -2.15 -2.95
CA GLY A 80 -1.04 -2.93 -3.35
C GLY A 80 -0.74 -3.89 -4.50
N ASP A 81 -0.01 -3.45 -5.52
CA ASP A 81 0.43 -4.32 -6.62
C ASP A 81 1.43 -5.40 -6.16
N ALA A 82 2.35 -5.08 -5.24
CA ALA A 82 3.34 -6.03 -4.73
C ALA A 82 2.74 -7.10 -3.79
N THR A 83 1.65 -6.76 -3.09
CA THR A 83 0.99 -7.62 -2.10
C THR A 83 -0.29 -8.30 -2.61
N ALA A 84 -0.78 -7.94 -3.79
CA ALA A 84 -1.89 -8.63 -4.44
C ALA A 84 -1.50 -10.06 -4.88
N PRO A 85 -2.44 -11.02 -4.86
CA PRO A 85 -2.29 -12.29 -5.56
C PRO A 85 -1.96 -12.04 -7.04
N ARG A 86 -1.11 -12.90 -7.61
CA ARG A 86 -0.70 -12.79 -9.01
C ARG A 86 -1.47 -13.80 -9.85
N VAL A 87 -1.91 -13.41 -11.03
CA VAL A 87 -2.46 -14.36 -12.01
C VAL A 87 -1.29 -14.88 -12.86
N LEU A 88 -1.10 -16.20 -12.88
CA LEU A 88 -0.11 -16.86 -13.73
C LEU A 88 -0.59 -16.88 -15.18
N LEU A 89 0.35 -17.05 -16.12
CA LEU A 89 0.04 -17.20 -17.54
C LEU A 89 -0.84 -18.43 -17.82
N SER A 90 -0.82 -19.42 -16.92
CA SER A 90 -1.70 -20.60 -16.95
C SER A 90 -3.14 -20.32 -16.51
N GLY A 91 -3.47 -19.09 -16.09
CA GLY A 91 -4.76 -18.71 -15.51
C GLY A 91 -4.92 -19.10 -14.04
N GLY A 92 -3.94 -19.76 -13.42
CA GLY A 92 -3.94 -20.07 -11.98
C GLY A 92 -3.54 -18.87 -11.12
N GLU A 93 -3.96 -18.84 -9.85
CA GLU A 93 -3.48 -17.86 -8.89
C GLU A 93 -2.15 -18.30 -8.28
N ALA A 94 -1.20 -17.36 -8.21
CA ALA A 94 0.04 -17.48 -7.47
C ALA A 94 0.03 -16.54 -6.26
N PRO A 95 0.72 -16.91 -5.17
CA PRO A 95 0.94 -16.00 -4.06
C PRO A 95 1.55 -14.67 -4.53
N ALA A 96 1.27 -13.63 -3.75
CA ALA A 96 1.92 -12.34 -3.86
C ALA A 96 3.45 -12.49 -3.94
N LYS A 97 4.14 -11.52 -4.54
CA LYS A 97 5.61 -11.53 -4.63
C LYS A 97 6.26 -11.67 -3.23
N HIS A 98 5.63 -11.07 -2.22
CA HIS A 98 6.04 -11.15 -0.81
C HIS A 98 4.86 -11.61 0.07
N PRO A 99 4.58 -12.93 0.19
CA PRO A 99 3.40 -13.44 0.89
C PRO A 99 3.35 -13.05 2.38
N HIS A 100 4.51 -13.01 3.04
CA HIS A 100 4.63 -12.63 4.44
C HIS A 100 4.37 -11.13 4.67
N VAL A 101 4.80 -10.27 3.74
CA VAL A 101 4.49 -8.82 3.77
C VAL A 101 3.00 -8.61 3.56
N ALA A 102 2.40 -9.31 2.58
CA ALA A 102 0.97 -9.26 2.33
C ALA A 102 0.16 -9.68 3.57
N ALA A 103 0.55 -10.79 4.22
CA ALA A 103 -0.10 -11.25 5.45
C ALA A 103 0.05 -10.26 6.62
N ALA A 104 1.26 -9.71 6.83
CA ALA A 104 1.52 -8.74 7.90
C ALA A 104 0.77 -7.42 7.70
N LEU A 105 0.67 -6.95 6.44
CA LEU A 105 -0.12 -5.77 6.08
C LEU A 105 -1.62 -6.03 6.31
N ALA A 106 -2.15 -7.16 5.81
CA ALA A 106 -3.55 -7.53 5.98
C ALA A 106 -3.95 -7.69 7.46
N ALA A 107 -3.04 -8.19 8.30
CA ALA A 107 -3.23 -8.30 9.74
C ALA A 107 -3.09 -6.96 10.49
N GLY A 108 -2.71 -5.88 9.81
CA GLY A 108 -2.43 -4.59 10.43
C GLY A 108 -1.22 -4.62 11.38
N ALA A 109 -0.30 -5.58 11.19
CA ALA A 109 0.94 -5.66 11.95
C ALA A 109 1.96 -4.61 11.46
N ILE A 110 1.93 -4.28 10.17
CA ILE A 110 2.75 -3.23 9.54
C ILE A 110 1.88 -2.27 8.73
N GLY A 111 2.33 -1.02 8.57
CA GLY A 111 1.69 -0.03 7.70
C GLY A 111 2.28 -0.03 6.28
N ALA A 112 1.68 0.72 5.37
CA ALA A 112 2.08 0.73 3.95
C ALA A 112 3.52 1.25 3.74
N LEU A 113 3.97 2.21 4.57
CA LEU A 113 5.34 2.69 4.53
C LEU A 113 6.36 1.57 4.81
N ALA A 114 6.14 0.78 5.86
CA ALA A 114 7.03 -0.32 6.21
C ALA A 114 7.01 -1.42 5.14
N ALA A 115 5.84 -1.76 4.60
CA ALA A 115 5.73 -2.71 3.50
C ALA A 115 6.50 -2.25 2.24
N SER A 116 6.42 -0.96 1.88
CA SER A 116 7.15 -0.41 0.72
C SER A 116 8.66 -0.47 0.86
N ALA A 117 9.19 -0.34 2.08
CA ALA A 117 10.61 -0.43 2.35
C ALA A 117 11.14 -1.86 2.17
N ILE A 118 10.31 -2.87 2.42
CA ILE A 118 10.68 -4.28 2.22
C ILE A 118 10.71 -4.60 0.72
N ASP A 119 9.69 -4.17 -0.04
CA ASP A 119 9.64 -4.39 -1.49
C ASP A 119 10.80 -3.67 -2.23
N CYS A 120 11.20 -2.47 -1.80
CA CYS A 120 12.29 -1.74 -2.45
C CYS A 120 13.67 -2.40 -2.24
N VAL A 121 13.90 -3.05 -1.09
CA VAL A 121 15.14 -3.81 -0.82
C VAL A 121 15.23 -5.01 -1.77
N ASP A 122 14.12 -5.71 -1.98
CA ASP A 122 14.08 -6.86 -2.88
C ASP A 122 14.14 -6.49 -4.37
N ALA A 123 13.74 -5.27 -4.76
CA ALA A 123 13.99 -4.77 -6.11
C ALA A 123 15.50 -4.54 -6.40
N GLY A 124 16.30 -4.31 -5.35
CA GLY A 124 17.75 -4.09 -5.45
C GLY A 124 18.60 -5.36 -5.53
N SER A 125 18.07 -6.53 -5.17
CA SER A 125 18.81 -7.80 -5.15
C SER A 125 18.94 -8.49 -6.52
N GLY A 126 18.26 -7.97 -7.55
CA GLY A 126 18.30 -8.49 -8.93
C GLY A 126 19.35 -7.87 -9.86
N ARG A 127 20.34 -7.11 -9.35
CA ARG A 127 21.39 -6.51 -10.19
C ARG A 127 22.38 -7.60 -10.64
N PRO A 128 22.58 -7.85 -11.95
CA PRO A 128 23.60 -8.79 -12.40
C PRO A 128 25.00 -8.30 -11.94
N PRO A 129 25.93 -9.22 -11.64
CA PRO A 129 27.28 -8.86 -11.24
C PRO A 129 27.91 -7.96 -12.31
N ARG A 130 28.56 -6.88 -11.89
CA ARG A 130 29.38 -6.08 -12.81
C ARG A 130 30.56 -6.96 -13.19
N GLU A 131 30.63 -7.37 -14.45
CA GLU A 131 31.83 -8.05 -14.93
C GLU A 131 33.03 -7.09 -14.81
N PRO A 132 34.17 -7.57 -14.26
CA PRO A 132 35.39 -6.78 -14.23
C PRO A 132 35.93 -6.62 -15.65
N GLY A 133 36.24 -5.37 -16.02
CA GLY A 133 37.00 -5.04 -17.23
C GLY A 133 38.49 -5.24 -17.06
#